data_AF-A0A3Q9KQQ9-F1
#
_entry.id   AF-A0A3Q9KQQ9-F1
#
_cell.length_a   1.000
_cell.length_b   1.000
_cell.length_c   1.000
_cell.angle_alpha   90.00
_cell.angle_beta   90.00
_cell.angle_gamma   90.00
#
_symmetry.space_group_name_H-M   'P 1'
#
loop_
_entity.id
_entity.type
_entity.pdbx_description
1 polymer ?
#
loop_
_entity_poly.entity_id
_entity_poly.type
_entity_poly.pdbx_seq_one_letter_code
_entity_poly.pdbx_strand_id
1 'polypeptide(L)'
;MPHPDDIPLTDSFPIPLDLASATELRQVLDDELAKARISARVDVLQFGTVLEIVFLGSGKLPFDSDPVQAGIWLAKHSVDGRARFTPEQDLAVTLTTVTAVHQVVAAIADPHTLMYAAAAALDDALSAYPLPAETRVHSDHVVMLLLHDSLELGTAAGFARLLGGQDPDAGLDLNRPRGVRRLAERIGWLATGVTGSRVLVDGIPGCGHAPDHLALYLTAEQARRVTERIEAGDRHAHASTQESTS
;
A
#
# COMPACT_ATOMS: atom_id res chain seq x y z
N MET A 1 -44.40 20.13 22.62
CA MET A 1 -43.37 21.03 22.06
C MET A 1 -42.38 20.16 21.32
N PRO A 2 -42.23 20.30 19.99
CA PRO A 2 -41.27 19.53 19.21
C PRO A 2 -39.83 20.00 19.50
N HIS A 3 -38.88 19.06 19.50
CA HIS A 3 -37.47 19.28 19.81
C HIS A 3 -36.80 20.04 18.65
N PRO A 4 -36.01 21.09 18.89
CA PRO A 4 -35.40 21.90 17.83
C PRO A 4 -34.20 21.25 17.09
N ASP A 5 -33.99 19.93 17.24
CA ASP A 5 -32.82 19.22 16.67
C ASP A 5 -33.17 18.26 15.53
N ASP A 6 -34.41 18.25 15.03
CA ASP A 6 -34.75 17.58 13.76
C ASP A 6 -34.37 18.48 12.57
N ILE A 7 -33.08 18.75 12.39
CA ILE A 7 -32.56 19.17 11.09
C ILE A 7 -32.51 17.90 10.25
N PRO A 8 -33.34 17.74 9.20
CA PRO A 8 -33.17 16.62 8.30
C PRO A 8 -31.75 16.72 7.74
N LEU A 9 -30.95 15.66 7.95
CA LEU A 9 -29.75 15.42 7.17
C LEU A 9 -30.18 15.62 5.73
N THR A 10 -29.75 16.72 5.12
CA THR A 10 -29.99 16.96 3.71
C THR A 10 -29.34 15.79 3.00
N ASP A 11 -30.17 14.86 2.51
CA ASP A 11 -29.82 13.94 1.45
C ASP A 11 -29.30 14.80 0.31
N SER A 12 -27.98 15.01 0.28
CA SER A 12 -27.31 15.68 -0.82
C SER A 12 -27.57 14.80 -2.04
N PHE A 13 -28.51 15.21 -2.87
CA PHE A 13 -28.81 14.54 -4.12
C PHE A 13 -27.52 14.41 -4.95
N PRO A 14 -27.26 13.25 -5.57
CA PRO A 14 -26.09 13.07 -6.40
C PRO A 14 -26.05 14.15 -7.49
N ILE A 15 -24.94 14.87 -7.61
CA ILE A 15 -24.77 15.90 -8.63
C ILE A 15 -24.49 15.19 -9.96
N PRO A 16 -25.38 15.30 -10.97
CA PRO A 16 -25.13 14.71 -12.28
C PRO A 16 -23.91 15.35 -12.95
N LEU A 17 -23.21 14.57 -13.77
CA LEU A 17 -22.13 15.10 -14.59
C LEU A 17 -22.69 16.01 -15.71
N ASP A 18 -21.98 17.11 -15.94
CA ASP A 18 -22.08 17.93 -17.15
C ASP A 18 -20.74 17.92 -17.90
N LEU A 19 -20.71 18.48 -19.12
CA LEU A 19 -19.52 18.42 -19.98
C LEU A 19 -18.27 19.03 -19.32
N ALA A 20 -18.42 20.12 -18.57
CA ALA A 20 -17.30 20.80 -17.93
C ALA A 20 -16.74 19.95 -16.78
N SER A 21 -17.62 19.51 -15.86
CA SER A 21 -17.26 18.66 -14.73
C SER A 21 -16.73 17.30 -15.18
N ALA A 22 -17.27 16.69 -16.23
CA ALA A 22 -16.75 15.43 -16.76
C ALA A 22 -15.32 15.59 -17.31
N THR A 23 -15.00 16.70 -17.98
CA THR A 23 -13.64 16.94 -18.50
C THR A 23 -12.63 17.10 -17.37
N GLU A 24 -12.98 17.86 -16.33
CA GLU A 24 -12.15 18.05 -15.14
C GLU A 24 -11.97 16.75 -14.36
N LEU A 25 -13.07 16.04 -14.09
CA LEU A 25 -13.05 14.79 -13.33
C LEU A 25 -12.37 13.64 -14.09
N ARG A 26 -12.40 13.66 -15.43
CA ARG A 26 -11.57 12.76 -16.25
C ARG A 26 -10.09 12.95 -15.93
N GLN A 27 -9.61 14.19 -15.90
CA GLN A 27 -8.22 14.50 -15.58
C GLN A 27 -7.87 14.07 -14.16
N VAL A 28 -8.76 14.35 -13.20
CA VAL A 28 -8.58 13.91 -11.80
C VAL A 28 -8.48 12.39 -11.72
N LEU A 29 -9.37 11.64 -12.38
CA LEU A 29 -9.31 10.18 -12.38
C LEU A 29 -8.05 9.65 -13.05
N ASP A 30 -7.66 10.19 -14.21
CA ASP A 30 -6.43 9.80 -14.91
C ASP A 30 -5.21 10.01 -13.98
N ASP A 31 -5.12 11.16 -13.31
CA ASP A 31 -4.01 11.49 -12.41
C ASP A 31 -3.99 10.60 -11.16
N GLU A 32 -5.14 10.37 -10.51
CA GLU A 32 -5.20 9.54 -9.30
C GLU A 32 -4.98 8.05 -9.58
N LEU A 33 -5.50 7.52 -10.70
CA LEU A 33 -5.23 6.15 -11.11
C LEU A 33 -3.75 5.96 -11.49
N ALA A 34 -3.14 6.95 -12.14
CA ALA A 34 -1.71 6.93 -12.44
C ALA A 34 -0.85 6.95 -11.18
N LYS A 35 -1.15 7.81 -10.20
CA LYS A 35 -0.47 7.85 -8.88
C LYS A 35 -0.61 6.51 -8.14
N ALA A 36 -1.80 5.91 -8.20
CA ALA A 36 -2.09 4.60 -7.63
C ALA A 36 -1.44 3.43 -8.41
N ARG A 37 -0.75 3.71 -9.53
CA ARG A 37 -0.19 2.73 -10.47
C ARG A 37 -1.23 1.72 -10.97
N ILE A 38 -2.48 2.16 -11.10
CA ILE A 38 -3.56 1.38 -11.65
C ILE A 38 -3.59 1.64 -13.16
N SER A 39 -3.34 0.59 -13.92
CA SER A 39 -3.39 0.64 -15.38
C SER A 39 -4.85 0.76 -15.83
N ALA A 40 -5.24 1.96 -16.24
CA ALA A 40 -6.60 2.27 -16.68
C ALA A 40 -6.59 3.40 -17.72
N ARG A 41 -7.69 3.51 -18.46
CA ARG A 41 -8.00 4.66 -19.34
C ARG A 41 -9.34 5.24 -18.92
N VAL A 42 -9.44 6.58 -18.90
CA VAL A 42 -10.71 7.26 -18.61
C VAL A 42 -11.24 7.99 -19.85
N ASP A 43 -12.44 7.62 -20.26
CA ASP A 43 -13.13 8.18 -21.42
C ASP A 43 -14.35 9.00 -20.98
N VAL A 44 -14.64 10.07 -21.73
CA VAL A 44 -15.87 10.86 -21.58
C VAL A 44 -16.85 10.42 -22.66
N LEU A 45 -18.01 9.94 -22.24
CA LEU A 45 -19.06 9.42 -23.12
C LEU A 45 -20.32 10.30 -23.09
N GLN A 46 -21.26 10.00 -23.99
CA GLN A 46 -22.62 10.57 -24.03
C GLN A 46 -22.66 12.10 -23.91
N PHE A 47 -21.88 12.79 -24.75
CA PHE A 47 -21.82 14.27 -24.76
C PHE A 47 -21.35 14.89 -23.44
N GLY A 48 -20.57 14.16 -22.63
CA GLY A 48 -20.00 14.71 -21.39
C GLY A 48 -20.78 14.39 -20.13
N THR A 49 -21.77 13.51 -20.17
CA THR A 49 -22.60 13.19 -18.98
C THR A 49 -22.24 11.85 -18.34
N VAL A 50 -21.29 11.11 -18.91
CA VAL A 50 -20.85 9.81 -18.40
C VAL A 50 -19.33 9.74 -18.48
N LEU A 51 -18.70 9.31 -17.40
CA LEU A 51 -17.30 8.91 -17.37
C LEU A 51 -17.21 7.39 -17.40
N GLU A 52 -16.34 6.85 -18.24
CA GLU A 52 -16.04 5.42 -18.29
C GLU A 52 -14.58 5.18 -17.93
N ILE A 53 -14.35 4.38 -16.90
CA ILE A 53 -13.03 3.90 -16.50
C ILE A 53 -12.87 2.50 -17.08
N VAL A 54 -11.92 2.32 -17.98
CA VAL A 54 -11.54 1.01 -18.54
C VAL A 54 -10.27 0.54 -17.85
N PHE A 55 -10.37 -0.54 -17.06
CA PHE A 55 -9.23 -1.13 -16.39
C PHE A 55 -8.46 -2.05 -17.35
N LEU A 56 -7.17 -1.77 -17.52
CA LEU A 56 -6.31 -2.42 -18.50
C LEU A 56 -5.45 -3.49 -17.83
N GLY A 57 -5.75 -4.76 -18.11
CA GLY A 57 -5.02 -5.92 -17.58
C GLY A 57 -5.48 -6.39 -16.19
N SER A 58 -4.82 -7.43 -15.66
CA SER A 58 -5.14 -8.04 -14.36
C SER A 58 -4.50 -7.29 -13.19
N GLY A 59 -4.73 -5.98 -13.13
CA GLY A 59 -4.34 -5.15 -12.01
C GLY A 59 -4.99 -5.61 -10.70
N LYS A 60 -4.36 -5.30 -9.56
CA LYS A 60 -4.93 -5.60 -8.24
C LYS A 60 -6.04 -4.59 -7.95
N LEU A 61 -7.25 -4.90 -8.37
CA LEU A 61 -8.47 -4.18 -8.01
C LEU A 61 -9.07 -4.78 -6.72
N PRO A 62 -9.92 -4.04 -5.99
CA PRO A 62 -10.59 -4.57 -4.79
C PRO A 62 -11.69 -5.59 -5.10
N PHE A 63 -11.78 -6.03 -6.36
CA PHE A 63 -12.70 -7.03 -6.90
C PHE A 63 -12.02 -7.78 -8.04
N ASP A 64 -12.47 -9.00 -8.31
CA ASP A 64 -12.02 -9.75 -9.50
C ASP A 64 -12.38 -8.98 -10.78
N SER A 65 -11.60 -9.16 -11.85
CA SER A 65 -11.79 -8.52 -13.16
C SER A 65 -13.03 -9.06 -13.90
N ASP A 66 -14.20 -8.96 -13.26
CA ASP A 66 -15.49 -9.46 -13.67
C ASP A 66 -16.59 -8.40 -13.38
N PRO A 67 -17.47 -8.09 -14.34
CA PRO A 67 -18.53 -7.10 -14.17
C PRO A 67 -19.51 -7.40 -13.05
N VAL A 68 -19.78 -8.69 -12.74
CA VAL A 68 -20.71 -9.04 -11.66
C VAL A 68 -20.08 -8.71 -10.32
N GLN A 69 -18.81 -9.10 -10.10
CA GLN A 69 -18.08 -8.74 -8.88
C GLN A 69 -17.88 -7.24 -8.74
N ALA A 70 -17.54 -6.54 -9.83
CA ALA A 70 -17.44 -5.08 -9.82
C ALA A 70 -18.79 -4.42 -9.50
N GLY A 71 -19.90 -4.91 -10.05
CA GLY A 71 -21.25 -4.42 -9.74
C GLY A 71 -21.63 -4.62 -8.27
N ILE A 72 -21.30 -5.77 -7.68
CA ILE A 72 -21.48 -6.03 -6.25
C ILE A 72 -20.65 -5.06 -5.41
N TRP A 73 -19.39 -4.82 -5.80
CA TRP A 73 -18.51 -3.89 -5.12
C TRP A 73 -19.02 -2.44 -5.18
N LEU A 74 -19.48 -1.98 -6.35
CA LEU A 74 -20.06 -0.65 -6.55
C LEU A 74 -21.28 -0.45 -5.63
N ALA A 75 -22.19 -1.43 -5.60
CA ALA A 75 -23.35 -1.40 -4.73
C ALA A 75 -22.97 -1.37 -3.25
N LYS A 76 -21.98 -2.17 -2.83
CA LYS A 76 -21.48 -2.21 -1.44
C LYS A 76 -20.92 -0.86 -0.99
N HIS A 77 -20.28 -0.11 -1.88
CA HIS A 77 -19.70 1.20 -1.60
C HIS A 77 -20.63 2.36 -1.96
N SER A 78 -21.89 2.07 -2.32
CA SER A 78 -22.89 3.07 -2.71
C SER A 78 -22.40 4.00 -3.83
N VAL A 79 -21.67 3.43 -4.79
CA VAL A 79 -21.18 4.12 -5.98
C VAL A 79 -22.24 4.01 -7.07
N ASP A 80 -22.76 5.15 -7.53
CA ASP A 80 -23.68 5.20 -8.67
C ASP A 80 -22.90 4.95 -9.98
N GLY A 81 -22.86 3.68 -10.37
CA GLY A 81 -22.16 3.24 -11.56
C GLY A 81 -22.59 1.87 -12.05
N ARG A 82 -22.11 1.50 -13.23
CA ARG A 82 -22.37 0.20 -13.85
C ARG A 82 -21.10 -0.39 -14.42
N ALA A 83 -20.87 -1.67 -14.14
CA ALA A 83 -19.77 -2.44 -14.69
C ALA A 83 -20.22 -3.26 -15.90
N ARG A 84 -19.35 -3.36 -16.91
CA ARG A 84 -19.53 -4.18 -18.10
C ARG A 84 -18.17 -4.56 -18.68
N PHE A 85 -18.14 -5.51 -19.62
CA PHE A 85 -16.97 -5.68 -20.48
C PHE A 85 -17.02 -4.70 -21.66
N THR A 86 -15.85 -4.23 -22.09
CA THR A 86 -15.65 -3.63 -23.41
C THR A 86 -15.69 -4.71 -24.50
N PRO A 87 -15.80 -4.33 -25.79
CA PRO A 87 -15.64 -5.27 -26.89
C PRO A 87 -14.32 -6.05 -26.85
N GLU A 88 -13.26 -5.43 -26.30
CA GLU A 88 -11.92 -6.00 -26.12
C GLU A 88 -11.81 -6.91 -24.88
N GLN A 89 -12.91 -7.13 -24.15
CA GLN A 89 -12.98 -7.90 -22.89
C GLN A 89 -12.26 -7.26 -21.70
N ASP A 90 -11.98 -5.95 -21.75
CA ASP A 90 -11.53 -5.20 -20.59
C ASP A 90 -12.71 -4.82 -19.69
N LEU A 91 -12.48 -4.73 -18.38
CA LEU A 91 -13.51 -4.33 -17.44
C LEU A 91 -13.70 -2.80 -17.50
N ALA A 92 -14.92 -2.37 -17.80
CA ALA A 92 -15.30 -0.96 -17.82
C ALA A 92 -16.32 -0.64 -16.72
N VAL A 93 -16.10 0.47 -16.01
CA VAL A 93 -17.02 1.04 -15.03
C VAL A 93 -17.47 2.41 -15.51
N THR A 94 -18.78 2.57 -15.68
CA THR A 94 -19.42 3.83 -16.04
C THR A 94 -19.92 4.55 -14.79
N LEU A 95 -19.69 5.86 -14.72
CA LEU A 95 -20.04 6.74 -13.61
C LEU A 95 -20.84 7.94 -14.16
N THR A 96 -21.92 8.29 -13.47
CA THR A 96 -22.90 9.31 -13.92
C THR A 96 -22.94 10.55 -13.05
N THR A 97 -22.25 10.53 -11.91
CA THR A 97 -22.30 11.60 -10.91
C THR A 97 -20.92 11.97 -10.41
N VAL A 98 -20.76 13.23 -9.98
CA VAL A 98 -19.53 13.73 -9.36
C VAL A 98 -19.18 12.92 -8.10
N THR A 99 -20.20 12.61 -7.29
CA THR A 99 -20.04 11.82 -6.06
C THR A 99 -19.50 10.43 -6.35
N ALA A 100 -20.00 9.75 -7.40
CA ALA A 100 -19.51 8.43 -7.78
C ALA A 100 -18.03 8.45 -8.17
N VAL A 101 -17.57 9.50 -8.86
CA VAL A 101 -16.15 9.68 -9.17
C VAL A 101 -15.31 9.78 -7.90
N HIS A 102 -15.68 10.65 -6.97
CA HIS A 102 -14.93 10.79 -5.72
C HIS A 102 -14.94 9.51 -4.87
N GLN A 103 -16.05 8.78 -4.84
CA GLN A 103 -16.12 7.50 -4.13
C GLN A 103 -15.20 6.45 -4.77
N VAL A 104 -15.11 6.41 -6.09
CA VAL A 104 -14.16 5.52 -6.80
C VAL A 104 -12.72 5.88 -6.47
N VAL A 105 -12.36 7.17 -6.50
CA VAL A 105 -11.01 7.62 -6.11
C VAL A 105 -10.71 7.17 -4.68
N ALA A 106 -11.60 7.49 -3.73
CA ALA A 106 -11.41 7.19 -2.32
C ALA A 106 -11.33 5.68 -2.02
N ALA A 107 -12.07 4.86 -2.74
CA ALA A 107 -12.16 3.43 -2.48
C ALA A 107 -11.19 2.58 -3.31
N ILE A 108 -10.68 3.09 -4.43
CA ILE A 108 -9.76 2.37 -5.32
C ILE A 108 -8.39 3.03 -5.36
N ALA A 109 -8.29 4.32 -5.69
CA ALA A 109 -7.00 4.98 -5.90
C ALA A 109 -6.29 5.29 -4.58
N ASP A 110 -6.98 5.90 -3.61
CA ASP A 110 -6.38 6.37 -2.35
C ASP A 110 -5.64 5.26 -1.56
N PRO A 111 -6.20 4.04 -1.37
CA PRO A 111 -5.49 2.97 -0.66
C PRO A 111 -4.18 2.57 -1.35
N HIS A 112 -4.18 2.47 -2.67
CA HIS A 112 -2.99 2.13 -3.45
C HIS A 112 -1.95 3.25 -3.41
N THR A 113 -2.36 4.50 -3.60
CA THR A 113 -1.49 5.67 -3.49
C THR A 113 -0.82 5.73 -2.12
N LEU A 114 -1.58 5.49 -1.04
CA LEU A 114 -1.05 5.42 0.32
C LEU A 114 -0.01 4.30 0.49
N MET A 115 -0.27 3.10 -0.05
CA MET A 115 0.68 1.99 0.02
C MET A 115 1.96 2.28 -0.76
N TYR A 116 1.86 2.84 -1.97
CA TYR A 116 3.04 3.19 -2.77
C TYR A 116 3.86 4.31 -2.13
N ALA A 117 3.21 5.32 -1.55
CA ALA A 117 3.90 6.36 -0.80
C ALA A 117 4.62 5.80 0.43
N ALA A 118 3.98 4.92 1.21
CA ALA A 118 4.59 4.28 2.37
C ALA A 118 5.73 3.34 1.99
N ALA A 119 5.59 2.59 0.89
CA ALA A 119 6.65 1.74 0.35
C ALA A 119 7.86 2.56 -0.12
N ALA A 120 7.63 3.65 -0.85
CA ALA A 120 8.70 4.54 -1.32
C ALA A 120 9.45 5.19 -0.15
N ALA A 121 8.75 5.73 0.84
CA ALA A 121 9.39 6.33 2.01
C ALA A 121 10.26 5.31 2.79
N LEU A 122 9.77 4.07 2.93
CA LEU A 122 10.53 3.01 3.58
C LEU A 122 11.78 2.61 2.75
N ASP A 123 11.64 2.52 1.44
CA ASP A 123 12.76 2.24 0.52
C ASP A 123 13.83 3.33 0.58
N ASP A 124 13.41 4.60 0.52
CA ASP A 124 14.29 5.77 0.62
C ASP A 124 15.04 5.77 1.95
N ALA A 125 14.37 5.51 3.08
CA ALA A 125 15.02 5.43 4.39
C ALA A 125 16.01 4.27 4.51
N LEU A 126 15.74 3.13 3.86
CA LEU A 126 16.65 1.99 3.83
C LEU A 126 17.84 2.20 2.89
N SER A 127 17.69 3.00 1.83
CA SER A 127 18.73 3.26 0.82
C SER A 127 20.00 3.91 1.40
N ALA A 128 19.89 4.56 2.56
CA ALA A 128 21.02 5.12 3.31
C ALA A 128 21.93 4.06 3.94
N TYR A 129 21.50 2.80 3.99
CA TYR A 129 22.20 1.71 4.63
C TYR A 129 22.60 0.63 3.62
N PRO A 130 23.78 -0.01 3.78
CA PRO A 130 24.23 -1.10 2.91
C PRO A 130 23.50 -2.42 3.27
N LEU A 131 22.16 -2.39 3.27
CA LEU A 131 21.31 -3.53 3.50
C LEU A 131 20.73 -3.96 2.16
N PRO A 132 20.97 -5.19 1.68
CA PRO A 132 20.30 -5.71 0.51
C PRO A 132 18.83 -5.98 0.87
N ALA A 133 18.01 -4.95 0.76
CA ALA A 133 16.59 -4.97 1.06
C ALA A 133 15.80 -4.45 -0.14
N GLU A 134 14.55 -4.88 -0.25
CA GLU A 134 13.66 -4.45 -1.31
C GLU A 134 12.25 -4.22 -0.77
N THR A 135 11.69 -3.05 -1.06
CA THR A 135 10.33 -2.70 -0.68
C THR A 135 9.39 -2.79 -1.89
N ARG A 136 8.25 -3.48 -1.73
CA ARG A 136 7.23 -3.61 -2.78
C ARG A 136 5.83 -3.50 -2.22
N VAL A 137 4.89 -2.98 -3.02
CA VAL A 137 3.45 -3.05 -2.69
C VAL A 137 2.93 -4.45 -3.02
N HIS A 138 2.55 -5.21 -2.00
CA HIS A 138 2.01 -6.57 -2.14
C HIS A 138 0.50 -6.57 -2.35
N SER A 139 -0.24 -5.65 -1.73
CA SER A 139 -1.65 -5.39 -2.03
C SER A 139 -1.99 -3.92 -1.71
N ASP A 140 -3.24 -3.54 -1.92
CA ASP A 140 -3.86 -2.28 -1.47
C ASP A 140 -3.78 -2.00 0.04
N HIS A 141 -3.36 -2.97 0.84
CA HIS A 141 -3.27 -2.88 2.30
C HIS A 141 -1.95 -3.36 2.87
N VAL A 142 -1.05 -3.88 2.03
CA VAL A 142 0.18 -4.53 2.47
C VAL A 142 1.37 -4.05 1.64
N VAL A 143 2.32 -3.41 2.32
CA VAL A 143 3.70 -3.23 1.88
C VAL A 143 4.51 -4.44 2.34
N MET A 144 5.27 -5.04 1.43
CA MET A 144 6.20 -6.12 1.72
C MET A 144 7.62 -5.58 1.69
N LEU A 145 8.34 -5.75 2.79
CA LEU A 145 9.78 -5.52 2.87
C LEU A 145 10.49 -6.87 2.83
N LEU A 146 11.28 -7.10 1.79
CA LEU A 146 12.13 -8.27 1.63
C LEU A 146 13.54 -7.92 2.12
N LEU A 147 14.04 -8.66 3.11
CA LEU A 147 15.43 -8.61 3.53
C LEU A 147 16.16 -9.75 2.85
N HIS A 148 17.01 -9.42 1.88
CA HIS A 148 17.81 -10.42 1.19
C HIS A 148 18.98 -10.89 2.04
N ASP A 149 19.43 -12.11 1.77
CA ASP A 149 20.62 -12.67 2.38
C ASP A 149 20.57 -12.66 3.93
N SER A 150 19.44 -13.14 4.44
CA SER A 150 19.26 -13.25 5.89
C SER A 150 20.07 -14.40 6.51
N LEU A 151 20.60 -15.32 5.69
CA LEU A 151 21.41 -16.47 6.12
C LEU A 151 22.91 -16.18 6.23
N GLU A 152 23.48 -15.27 5.43
CA GLU A 152 24.83 -14.76 5.69
C GLU A 152 24.82 -13.67 6.78
N LEU A 153 23.73 -13.60 7.56
CA LEU A 153 23.56 -12.93 8.86
C LEU A 153 23.59 -11.38 8.82
N GLY A 154 24.03 -10.76 7.72
CA GLY A 154 24.23 -9.32 7.64
C GLY A 154 22.94 -8.51 7.66
N THR A 155 21.97 -8.87 6.81
CA THR A 155 20.84 -7.97 6.51
C THR A 155 19.81 -7.93 7.62
N ALA A 156 19.38 -9.09 8.12
CA ALA A 156 18.38 -9.16 9.20
C ALA A 156 18.93 -8.57 10.51
N ALA A 157 20.21 -8.83 10.83
CA ALA A 157 20.87 -8.24 11.99
C ALA A 157 21.13 -6.74 11.81
N GLY A 158 21.49 -6.30 10.61
CA GLY A 158 21.62 -4.88 10.26
C GLY A 158 20.28 -4.15 10.40
N PHE A 159 19.22 -4.69 9.83
CA PHE A 159 17.86 -4.16 9.97
C PHE A 159 17.41 -4.13 11.44
N ALA A 160 17.66 -5.19 12.22
CA ALA A 160 17.34 -5.21 13.64
C ALA A 160 18.04 -4.09 14.41
N ARG A 161 19.30 -3.80 14.09
CA ARG A 161 20.04 -2.68 14.69
C ARG A 161 19.40 -1.33 14.37
N LEU A 162 18.91 -1.12 13.14
CA LEU A 162 18.17 0.10 12.78
C LEU A 162 16.89 0.27 13.62
N LEU A 163 16.25 -0.84 14.00
CA LEU A 163 15.10 -0.81 14.90
C LEU A 163 15.48 -0.65 16.38
N GLY A 164 16.77 -0.76 16.72
CA GLY A 164 17.30 -0.70 18.08
C GLY A 164 17.42 -2.06 18.79
N GLY A 165 17.29 -3.16 18.05
CA GLY A 165 17.57 -4.51 18.55
C GLY A 165 19.06 -4.84 18.52
N GLN A 166 19.44 -5.91 19.23
CA GLN A 166 20.80 -6.47 19.24
C GLN A 166 20.74 -7.96 18.88
N ASP A 167 21.67 -8.39 18.03
CA ASP A 167 21.98 -9.79 17.67
C ASP A 167 20.75 -10.70 17.55
N PRO A 168 19.80 -10.42 16.64
CA PRO A 168 18.56 -11.20 16.51
C PRO A 168 18.81 -12.66 16.12
N ASP A 169 19.97 -12.94 15.55
CA ASP A 169 20.50 -14.23 15.12
C ASP A 169 21.24 -15.01 16.21
N ALA A 170 21.54 -14.38 17.36
CA ALA A 170 22.33 -15.00 18.42
C ALA A 170 21.78 -16.38 18.84
N GLY A 171 22.64 -17.40 18.73
CA GLY A 171 22.34 -18.79 19.09
C GLY A 171 21.40 -19.51 18.13
N LEU A 172 21.10 -18.96 16.94
CA LEU A 172 20.29 -19.61 15.93
C LEU A 172 21.16 -20.32 14.88
N ASP A 173 20.80 -21.56 14.55
CA ASP A 173 21.35 -22.27 13.40
C ASP A 173 20.52 -21.91 12.15
N LEU A 174 20.94 -20.87 11.43
CA LEU A 174 20.20 -20.36 10.28
C LEU A 174 20.22 -21.31 9.08
N ASN A 175 21.14 -22.28 9.03
CA ASN A 175 21.13 -23.32 8.00
C ASN A 175 19.94 -24.30 8.13
N ARG A 176 19.17 -24.19 9.22
CA ARG A 176 17.97 -25.00 9.45
C ARG A 176 16.72 -24.13 9.32
N PRO A 177 15.63 -24.65 8.73
CA PRO A 177 14.33 -23.95 8.66
C PRO A 177 13.82 -23.46 10.02
N ARG A 178 14.13 -24.20 11.09
CA ARG A 178 13.78 -23.82 12.46
C ARG A 178 14.53 -22.56 12.93
N GLY A 179 15.79 -22.37 12.54
CA GLY A 179 16.57 -21.17 12.85
C GLY A 179 16.00 -19.95 12.15
N VAL A 180 15.74 -20.06 10.85
CA VAL A 180 15.11 -18.98 10.05
C VAL A 180 13.75 -18.58 10.61
N ARG A 181 12.90 -19.56 10.96
CA ARG A 181 11.60 -19.27 11.60
C ARG A 181 11.77 -18.53 12.93
N ARG A 182 12.76 -18.91 13.75
CA ARG A 182 13.03 -18.20 15.02
C ARG A 182 13.57 -16.79 14.79
N LEU A 183 14.38 -16.58 13.75
CA LEU A 183 14.84 -15.26 13.36
C LEU A 183 13.66 -14.39 12.91
N ALA A 184 12.80 -14.92 12.04
CA ALA A 184 11.56 -14.25 11.61
C ALA A 184 10.68 -13.85 12.81
N GLU A 185 10.46 -14.77 13.77
CA GLU A 185 9.74 -14.47 15.01
C GLU A 185 10.38 -13.32 15.79
N ARG A 186 11.71 -13.31 15.97
CA ARG A 186 12.43 -12.26 16.70
C ARG A 186 12.35 -10.90 16.00
N ILE A 187 12.53 -10.87 14.68
CA ILE A 187 12.34 -9.66 13.87
C ILE A 187 10.89 -9.17 13.96
N GLY A 188 9.91 -10.09 13.93
CA GLY A 188 8.49 -9.75 14.10
C GLY A 188 8.18 -9.12 15.46
N TRP A 189 8.78 -9.62 16.55
CA TRP A 189 8.64 -8.99 17.87
C TRP A 189 9.26 -7.59 17.92
N LEU A 190 10.44 -7.41 17.33
CA LEU A 190 11.11 -6.12 17.29
C LEU A 190 10.30 -5.10 16.47
N ALA A 191 9.85 -5.48 15.27
CA ALA A 191 9.01 -4.65 14.43
C ALA A 191 7.66 -4.34 15.11
N THR A 192 7.08 -5.30 15.83
CA THR A 192 5.87 -5.08 16.64
C THR A 192 6.09 -4.06 17.75
N GLY A 193 7.27 -4.07 18.39
CA GLY A 193 7.65 -3.07 19.38
C GLY A 193 7.77 -1.66 18.80
N VAL A 194 8.30 -1.54 17.58
CA VAL A 194 8.43 -0.25 16.86
C VAL A 194 7.06 0.26 16.40
N THR A 195 6.24 -0.61 15.81
CA THR A 195 4.97 -0.18 15.21
C THR A 195 3.83 -0.12 16.22
N GLY A 196 3.97 -0.69 17.43
CA GLY A 196 2.92 -0.79 18.42
C GLY A 196 1.76 -1.72 18.02
N SER A 197 1.92 -2.51 16.97
CA SER A 197 0.91 -3.44 16.46
C SER A 197 1.59 -4.68 15.86
N ARG A 198 0.88 -5.81 15.81
CA ARG A 198 1.49 -7.07 15.35
C ARG A 198 1.96 -6.95 13.89
N VAL A 199 3.24 -7.23 13.66
CA VAL A 199 3.85 -7.35 12.33
C VAL A 199 4.06 -8.82 12.00
N LEU A 200 3.62 -9.25 10.82
CA LEU A 200 3.89 -10.59 10.32
C LEU A 200 5.25 -10.61 9.63
N VAL A 201 6.07 -11.60 9.98
CA VAL A 201 7.38 -11.82 9.37
C VAL A 201 7.52 -13.29 9.07
N ASP A 202 7.80 -13.61 7.81
CA ASP A 202 7.98 -14.97 7.32
C ASP A 202 9.41 -15.20 6.83
N GLY A 203 9.93 -16.38 7.12
CA GLY A 203 11.14 -16.89 6.50
C GLY A 203 10.81 -17.56 5.18
N ILE A 204 11.31 -17.01 4.08
CA ILE A 204 11.15 -17.57 2.74
C ILE A 204 12.41 -18.39 2.44
N PRO A 205 12.31 -19.73 2.34
CA PRO A 205 13.44 -20.55 1.95
C PRO A 205 13.91 -20.15 0.55
N GLY A 206 15.22 -20.00 0.41
CA GLY A 206 15.90 -19.88 -0.84
C GLY A 206 15.80 -21.17 -1.65
N CYS A 207 16.11 -21.07 -2.93
CA CYS A 207 16.36 -22.25 -3.76
C CYS A 207 17.86 -22.55 -3.77
N GLY A 208 18.31 -23.65 -4.38
CA GLY A 208 19.75 -23.98 -4.47
C GLY A 208 20.64 -22.89 -5.12
N HIS A 209 20.05 -21.82 -5.66
CA HIS A 209 20.72 -20.72 -6.34
C HIS A 209 20.42 -19.34 -5.73
N ALA A 210 19.62 -19.26 -4.66
CA ALA A 210 19.25 -18.00 -4.01
C ALA A 210 19.24 -18.19 -2.49
N PRO A 211 19.76 -17.24 -1.70
CA PRO A 211 19.77 -17.34 -0.24
C PRO A 211 18.34 -17.27 0.34
N ASP A 212 18.15 -17.68 1.60
CA ASP A 212 16.86 -17.46 2.26
C ASP A 212 16.64 -15.96 2.54
N HIS A 213 15.37 -15.56 2.47
CA HIS A 213 14.92 -14.19 2.67
C HIS A 213 14.00 -14.11 3.88
N LEU A 214 13.93 -12.93 4.50
CA LEU A 214 12.81 -12.60 5.40
C LEU A 214 11.87 -11.65 4.67
N ALA A 215 10.56 -11.91 4.74
CA ALA A 215 9.54 -11.00 4.27
C ALA A 215 8.76 -10.44 5.47
N LEU A 216 8.74 -9.13 5.60
CA LEU A 216 7.89 -8.41 6.55
C LEU A 216 6.67 -7.90 5.80
N TYR A 217 5.49 -8.13 6.35
CA TYR A 217 4.22 -7.63 5.81
C TYR A 217 3.71 -6.51 6.71
N LEU A 218 3.64 -5.30 6.15
CA LEU A 218 3.39 -4.05 6.85
C LEU A 218 2.16 -3.37 6.26
N THR A 219 1.29 -2.83 7.10
CA THR A 219 0.34 -1.79 6.65
C THR A 219 1.10 -0.49 6.36
N ALA A 220 0.49 0.46 5.64
CA ALA A 220 1.12 1.77 5.42
C ALA A 220 1.52 2.48 6.72
N GLU A 221 0.67 2.41 7.74
CA GLU A 221 0.98 3.00 9.06
C GLU A 221 2.15 2.29 9.76
N GLN A 222 2.23 0.96 9.64
CA GLN A 222 3.38 0.20 10.15
C GLN A 222 4.66 0.54 9.40
N ALA A 223 4.62 0.61 8.06
CA ALA A 223 5.76 1.01 7.24
C ALA A 223 6.24 2.44 7.57
N ARG A 224 5.31 3.39 7.78
CA ARG A 224 5.62 4.74 8.24
C ARG A 224 6.35 4.74 9.58
N ARG A 225 5.87 4.01 10.59
CA ARG A 225 6.55 3.94 11.90
C ARG A 225 7.93 3.30 11.83
N VAL A 226 8.10 2.29 10.98
CA VAL A 226 9.42 1.69 10.73
C VAL A 226 10.36 2.73 10.08
N THR A 227 9.88 3.47 9.09
CA THR A 227 10.61 4.56 8.42
C THR A 227 11.07 5.61 9.44
N GLU A 228 10.16 6.14 10.24
CA GLU A 228 10.45 7.13 11.29
C GLU A 228 11.49 6.63 12.30
N ARG A 229 11.43 5.34 12.64
CA ARG A 229 12.39 4.72 13.55
C ARG A 229 13.79 4.66 12.94
N ILE A 230 13.90 4.25 11.68
CA ILE A 230 15.17 4.19 10.95
C ILE A 230 15.81 5.58 10.89
N GLU A 231 15.05 6.59 10.46
CA GLU A 231 15.52 7.97 10.36
C GLU A 231 15.91 8.57 11.72
N ALA A 232 15.19 8.22 12.79
CA ALA A 232 15.55 8.66 14.14
C ALA A 232 16.87 8.05 14.62
N GLY A 233 17.14 6.79 14.28
CA GLY A 233 18.41 6.12 14.58
C GLY A 233 19.60 6.83 13.95
N ASP A 234 19.43 7.31 12.72
CA ASP A 234 20.47 8.02 11.95
C ASP A 234 20.94 9.32 12.63
N ARG A 235 19.97 10.12 13.08
CA ARG A 235 20.24 11.41 13.74
C ARG A 235 21.07 11.24 15.02
N HIS A 236 20.86 10.17 15.77
CA HIS A 236 21.63 9.90 16.99
C HIS A 236 23.05 9.43 16.71
N ALA A 237 23.28 8.70 15.62
CA ALA A 237 24.62 8.27 15.20
C ALA A 237 25.48 9.47 14.74
N HIS A 238 24.88 10.40 14.00
CA HIS A 238 25.56 11.61 13.55
C HIS A 238 25.88 12.59 14.68
N ALA A 239 24.97 12.79 15.63
CA ALA A 239 25.22 13.67 16.79
C ALA A 239 26.36 13.15 17.69
N SER A 240 26.42 11.84 17.94
CA SER A 240 27.46 11.22 18.79
C SER A 240 28.88 11.32 18.19
N THR A 241 28.96 11.40 16.86
CA THR A 241 30.24 11.52 16.13
C THR A 241 30.80 12.95 16.22
N GLN A 242 29.94 13.96 16.28
CA GLN A 242 30.35 15.36 16.41
C GLN A 242 30.83 15.70 17.83
N GLU A 243 30.24 15.12 18.88
CA GLU A 243 30.68 15.35 20.26
C GLU A 243 32.02 14.69 20.60
N SER A 244 32.41 13.61 19.90
CA SER A 244 33.67 12.88 20.16
C SER A 244 34.90 13.51 19.49
N THR A 245 34.72 14.59 18.71
CA THR A 245 35.80 15.28 17.98
C THR A 245 36.08 16.71 18.49
N SER A 246 35.46 17.09 19.61
CA SER A 246 35.72 18.36 20.33
C SER A 246 36.53 18.10 21.60
#